data_AF-A0A7W0Y6G2-F1
#
_entry.id   AF-A0A7W0Y6G2-F1
#
_cell.length_a   1.000
_cell.length_b   1.000
_cell.length_c   1.000
_cell.angle_alpha   90.00
_cell.angle_beta   90.00
_cell.angle_gamma   90.00
#
_symmetry.space_group_name_H-M   'P 1'
#
loop_
_entity.id
_entity.type
_entity.pdbx_description
1 polymer ?
#
loop_
_entity_poly.entity_id
_entity_poly.type
_entity_poly.pdbx_seq_one_letter_code
_entity_poly.pdbx_strand_id
1 'polypeptide(L)'
;MKEVLFGRKITSDSLRTVVAEFYRRVFDDVMIGFMFSGKDRARLIQKEWELAAAMLGSPDVKYTGRPMRAAHAQHTIFGGQFERRLQILKDTMRDLAVDPDVQRVWIDHTLSLRAQITGDVGSECKDTGEADKLRLAREPAPPDKPIKLGRR
;
A
#
# COMPACT_ATOMS: atom_id res chain seq x y z
N MET A 1 25.51 7.08 4.29
CA MET A 1 25.44 6.76 2.85
C MET A 1 24.21 5.89 2.64
N LYS A 2 23.35 6.15 1.64
CA LYS A 2 22.25 5.22 1.33
C LYS A 2 22.85 3.89 0.88
N GLU A 3 22.36 2.78 1.42
CA GLU A 3 22.78 1.45 1.02
C GLU A 3 22.39 1.22 -0.46
N VAL A 4 23.36 0.76 -1.27
CA VAL A 4 23.12 0.42 -2.68
C VAL A 4 22.77 -1.05 -2.76
N LEU A 5 21.49 -1.34 -2.98
CA LEU A 5 20.96 -2.70 -3.10
C LEU A 5 20.79 -3.14 -4.56
N PHE A 6 20.52 -2.18 -5.45
CA PHE A 6 20.39 -2.43 -6.87
C PHE A 6 21.69 -2.98 -7.47
N GLY A 7 21.61 -4.07 -8.23
CA GLY A 7 22.76 -4.78 -8.81
C GLY A 7 23.52 -5.67 -7.82
N ARG A 8 23.39 -5.47 -6.50
CA ARG A 8 24.02 -6.31 -5.47
C ARG A 8 23.08 -7.38 -4.90
N LYS A 9 21.85 -6.98 -4.60
CA LYS A 9 20.82 -7.82 -3.95
C LYS A 9 19.60 -8.07 -4.82
N ILE A 10 19.40 -7.23 -5.83
CA ILE A 10 18.37 -7.42 -6.85
C ILE A 10 18.85 -6.91 -8.19
N THR A 11 18.70 -7.74 -9.24
CA THR A 11 19.05 -7.36 -10.61
C THR A 11 17.95 -6.51 -11.23
N SER A 12 18.26 -5.80 -12.32
CA SER A 12 17.26 -5.06 -13.10
C SER A 12 16.10 -5.96 -13.55
N ASP A 13 16.43 -7.16 -14.06
CA ASP A 13 15.43 -8.07 -14.61
C ASP A 13 14.58 -8.72 -13.52
N SER A 14 15.18 -9.12 -12.40
CA SER A 14 14.43 -9.58 -11.23
C SER A 14 13.48 -8.49 -10.74
N LEU A 15 13.92 -7.23 -10.70
CA LEU A 15 13.06 -6.11 -10.32
C LEU A 15 11.89 -5.93 -11.30
N ARG A 16 12.12 -6.06 -12.62
CA ARG A 16 11.03 -6.02 -13.62
C ARG A 16 10.02 -7.13 -13.39
N THR A 17 10.48 -8.35 -13.12
CA THR A 17 9.62 -9.51 -12.83
C THR A 17 8.75 -9.24 -11.60
N VAL A 18 9.34 -8.74 -10.51
CA VAL A 18 8.61 -8.40 -9.28
C VAL A 18 7.54 -7.36 -9.55
N VAL A 19 7.87 -6.27 -10.25
CA VAL A 19 6.91 -5.19 -10.54
C VAL A 19 5.78 -5.68 -11.48
N ALA A 20 6.10 -6.49 -12.47
CA ALA A 20 5.12 -7.03 -13.40
C ALA A 20 4.10 -7.93 -12.70
N GLU A 21 4.57 -8.82 -11.83
CA GLU A 21 3.72 -9.70 -11.01
C GLU A 21 2.91 -8.89 -10.00
N PHE A 22 3.53 -7.91 -9.36
CA PHE A 22 2.85 -7.00 -8.43
C PHE A 22 1.67 -6.30 -9.11
N TYR A 23 1.87 -5.70 -10.28
CA TYR A 23 0.78 -5.05 -11.02
C TYR A 23 -0.23 -6.04 -11.60
N ARG A 24 0.15 -7.30 -11.86
CA ARG A 24 -0.84 -8.34 -12.18
C ARG A 24 -1.82 -8.51 -11.04
N ARG A 25 -1.29 -8.74 -9.83
CA ARG A 25 -2.10 -8.93 -8.62
C ARG A 25 -2.91 -7.68 -8.26
N VAL A 26 -2.36 -6.48 -8.45
CA VAL A 26 -3.10 -5.21 -8.22
C VAL A 26 -4.29 -5.05 -9.16
N PHE A 27 -4.12 -5.34 -10.45
CA PHE A 27 -5.22 -5.25 -11.42
C PHE A 27 -6.29 -6.33 -11.18
N ASP A 28 -5.88 -7.52 -10.74
CA ASP A 28 -6.76 -8.64 -10.45
C ASP A 28 -7.42 -8.54 -9.05
N ASP A 29 -7.06 -7.53 -8.24
CA ASP A 29 -7.54 -7.40 -6.87
C ASP A 29 -8.98 -6.90 -6.78
N VAL A 30 -9.81 -7.61 -6.00
CA VAL A 30 -11.23 -7.30 -5.82
C VAL A 30 -11.50 -5.97 -5.11
N MET A 31 -10.57 -5.47 -4.28
CA MET A 31 -10.76 -4.27 -3.47
C MET A 31 -10.21 -3.03 -4.16
N ILE A 32 -9.10 -3.12 -4.90
CA ILE A 32 -8.45 -1.95 -5.52
C ILE A 32 -8.35 -2.01 -7.04
N GLY A 33 -8.55 -3.17 -7.67
CA GLY A 33 -8.36 -3.36 -9.12
C GLY A 33 -9.20 -2.40 -9.96
N PHE A 34 -10.42 -2.08 -9.52
CA PHE A 34 -11.30 -1.13 -10.22
C PHE A 34 -10.68 0.27 -10.36
N MET A 35 -9.82 0.70 -9.43
CA MET A 35 -9.14 2.00 -9.47
C MET A 35 -8.11 2.09 -10.62
N PHE A 36 -7.69 0.93 -11.13
CA PHE A 36 -6.73 0.79 -12.22
C PHE A 36 -7.41 0.50 -13.57
N SER A 37 -8.74 0.39 -13.60
CA SER A 37 -9.49 0.19 -14.84
C SER A 37 -9.23 1.31 -15.84
N GLY A 38 -8.95 0.95 -17.09
CA GLY A 38 -8.62 1.89 -18.18
C GLY A 38 -7.25 2.56 -18.06
N LYS A 39 -6.43 2.24 -17.04
CA LYS A 39 -5.06 2.73 -16.95
C LYS A 39 -4.14 1.90 -17.84
N ASP A 40 -3.14 2.55 -18.42
CA ASP A 40 -2.06 1.88 -19.14
C ASP A 40 -1.18 1.11 -18.16
N ARG A 41 -1.37 -0.21 -18.12
CA ARG A 41 -0.65 -1.13 -17.24
C ARG A 41 0.86 -1.15 -17.52
N ALA A 42 1.28 -1.09 -18.79
CA ALA A 42 2.69 -1.10 -19.15
C ALA A 42 3.38 0.17 -18.64
N ARG A 43 2.72 1.32 -18.78
CA ARG A 43 3.21 2.59 -18.23
C ARG A 43 3.30 2.56 -16.71
N LEU A 44 2.32 2.00 -16.00
CA LEU A 44 2.37 1.88 -14.54
C LEU A 44 3.52 0.99 -14.06
N ILE A 45 3.72 -0.17 -14.69
CA ILE A 45 4.85 -1.06 -14.44
C ILE A 45 6.17 -0.33 -14.66
N GLN A 46 6.29 0.43 -15.75
CA GLN A 46 7.50 1.21 -16.02
C GLN A 46 7.78 2.23 -14.91
N LYS A 47 6.76 2.99 -14.46
CA LYS A 47 6.96 4.03 -13.44
C LYS A 47 7.29 3.49 -12.06
N GLU A 48 6.70 2.36 -11.69
CA GLU A 48 7.06 1.67 -10.45
C GLU A 48 8.48 1.12 -10.51
N TRP A 49 8.87 0.52 -11.65
CA TRP A 49 10.23 0.02 -11.83
C TRP A 49 11.26 1.15 -11.74
N GLU A 50 11.02 2.30 -12.38
CA GLU A 50 11.89 3.47 -12.28
C GLU A 50 11.99 3.96 -10.83
N LEU A 51 10.86 4.05 -10.12
CA LEU A 51 10.83 4.50 -8.72
C LEU A 51 11.61 3.55 -7.81
N ALA A 52 11.35 2.25 -7.93
CA ALA A 52 12.00 1.22 -7.12
C ALA A 52 13.50 1.14 -7.41
N ALA A 53 13.91 1.16 -8.68
CA ALA A 53 15.31 1.13 -9.06
C ALA A 53 16.08 2.35 -8.51
N ALA A 54 15.50 3.55 -8.66
CA ALA A 54 16.10 4.78 -8.13
C ALA A 54 16.19 4.76 -6.60
N MET A 55 15.15 4.30 -5.91
CA MET A 55 15.12 4.14 -4.46
C MET A 55 16.17 3.15 -3.96
N LEU A 56 16.36 2.02 -4.66
CA LEU A 56 17.33 0.96 -4.31
C LEU A 56 18.78 1.31 -4.66
N GLY A 57 19.02 2.51 -5.21
CA GLY A 57 20.35 3.04 -5.46
C GLY A 57 20.91 2.71 -6.84
N SER A 58 20.06 2.47 -7.85
CA SER A 58 20.53 2.37 -9.23
C SER A 58 21.25 3.67 -9.65
N PRO A 59 22.47 3.59 -10.22
CA PRO A 59 23.21 4.79 -10.65
C PRO A 59 22.62 5.43 -11.91
N ASP A 60 22.00 4.62 -12.78
CA ASP A 60 21.60 5.04 -14.12
C ASP A 60 20.08 5.27 -14.26
N VAL A 61 19.28 4.75 -13.34
CA VAL A 61 17.82 4.85 -13.41
C VAL A 61 17.32 6.02 -12.58
N LYS A 62 16.58 6.92 -13.23
CA LYS A 62 15.88 8.04 -12.60
C LYS A 62 14.38 7.84 -12.70
N TYR A 63 13.66 8.23 -11.65
CA TYR A 63 12.21 8.32 -11.71
C TYR A 63 11.78 9.50 -12.57
N THR A 64 11.02 9.23 -13.62
CA THR A 64 10.55 10.26 -14.57
C THR A 64 9.04 10.50 -14.51
N GLY A 65 8.36 9.90 -13.53
CA GLY A 65 6.93 10.11 -13.32
C GLY A 65 6.61 11.42 -12.61
N ARG A 66 5.31 11.71 -12.52
CA ARG A 66 4.82 12.86 -11.75
C ARG A 66 5.16 12.68 -10.26
N PRO A 67 5.33 13.77 -9.49
CA PRO A 67 5.41 13.71 -8.03
C PRO A 67 4.21 12.95 -7.44
N MET A 68 4.42 12.18 -6.38
CA MET A 68 3.39 11.27 -5.83
C MET A 68 2.08 11.98 -5.52
N ARG A 69 2.14 13.15 -4.86
CA ARG A 69 0.94 13.97 -4.60
C ARG A 69 0.19 14.34 -5.88
N ALA A 70 0.90 14.80 -6.91
CA ALA A 70 0.28 15.21 -8.17
C ALA A 70 -0.25 14.01 -8.98
N ALA A 71 0.44 12.86 -8.93
CA ALA A 71 0.03 11.65 -9.62
C ALA A 71 -1.29 11.07 -9.07
N HIS A 72 -1.53 11.24 -7.76
CA HIS A 72 -2.69 10.68 -7.06
C HIS A 72 -3.78 11.71 -6.71
N ALA A 73 -3.54 13.01 -6.91
CA ALA A 73 -4.44 14.10 -6.51
C ALA A 73 -5.88 14.01 -7.02
N GLN A 74 -6.11 13.35 -8.16
CA GLN A 74 -7.46 13.20 -8.75
C GLN A 74 -8.23 12.01 -8.18
N HIS A 75 -7.65 11.25 -7.24
CA HIS A 75 -8.21 10.03 -6.70
C HIS A 75 -8.38 10.16 -5.19
N THR A 76 -9.59 9.88 -4.70
CA THR A 76 -9.82 9.71 -3.26
C THR A 76 -9.34 8.32 -2.86
N ILE A 77 -8.12 8.26 -2.33
CA ILE A 77 -7.49 7.02 -1.87
C ILE A 77 -7.57 6.97 -0.35
N PHE A 78 -8.33 6.00 0.16
CA PHE A 78 -8.49 5.76 1.60
C PHE A 78 -7.32 4.95 2.16
N GLY A 79 -7.10 5.04 3.48
CA GLY A 79 -6.01 4.32 4.16
C GLY A 79 -6.04 2.81 3.93
N GLY A 80 -7.23 2.19 3.94
CA GLY A 80 -7.38 0.75 3.68
C GLY A 80 -6.99 0.33 2.26
N GLN A 81 -7.23 1.18 1.26
CA GLN A 81 -6.83 0.90 -0.13
C GLN A 81 -5.31 0.98 -0.30
N PHE A 82 -4.67 1.94 0.36
CA PHE A 82 -3.21 2.02 0.42
C PHE A 82 -2.63 0.76 1.07
N GLU A 83 -3.16 0.35 2.23
CA GLU A 83 -2.71 -0.87 2.92
C GLU A 83 -2.91 -2.11 2.05
N ARG A 84 -4.03 -2.21 1.33
CA ARG A 84 -4.25 -3.34 0.43
C ARG A 84 -3.17 -3.43 -0.65
N ARG A 85 -2.84 -2.31 -1.30
CA ARG A 85 -1.74 -2.25 -2.28
C ARG A 85 -0.41 -2.64 -1.65
N LEU A 86 -0.11 -2.14 -0.45
CA LEU A 86 1.11 -2.48 0.28
C LEU A 86 1.19 -3.97 0.63
N GLN A 87 0.07 -4.58 1.03
CA GLN A 87 0.01 -6.00 1.33
C GLN A 87 0.28 -6.85 0.08
N ILE A 88 -0.28 -6.48 -1.08
CA ILE A 88 -0.01 -7.17 -2.35
C ILE A 88 1.49 -7.08 -2.70
N LEU A 89 2.13 -5.92 -2.46
CA LEU A 89 3.58 -5.77 -2.65
C LEU A 89 4.38 -6.70 -1.75
N LYS A 90 4.07 -6.74 -0.44
CA LYS A 90 4.70 -7.64 0.54
C LYS A 90 4.56 -9.11 0.10
N ASP A 91 3.35 -9.51 -0.28
CA ASP A 91 3.06 -10.87 -0.71
C ASP A 91 3.83 -11.23 -1.98
N THR A 92 3.87 -10.32 -2.96
CA THR A 92 4.60 -10.53 -4.22
C THR A 92 6.10 -10.72 -3.98
N MET A 93 6.71 -9.86 -3.17
CA MET A 93 8.14 -9.95 -2.89
C MET A 93 8.50 -11.21 -2.11
N ARG A 94 7.66 -11.60 -1.13
CA ARG A 94 7.84 -12.85 -0.38
C ARG A 94 7.74 -14.07 -1.31
N ASP A 95 6.69 -14.14 -2.13
CA ASP A 95 6.45 -15.29 -3.00
C ASP A 95 7.53 -15.45 -4.09
N LEU A 96 8.16 -14.34 -4.49
CA LEU A 96 9.30 -14.33 -5.41
C LEU A 96 10.67 -14.42 -4.70
N ALA A 97 10.68 -14.68 -3.39
CA ALA A 97 11.88 -14.82 -2.56
C ALA A 97 12.88 -13.65 -2.72
N VAL A 98 12.37 -12.41 -2.82
CA VAL A 98 13.19 -11.20 -2.88
C VAL A 98 14.02 -11.06 -1.60
N ASP A 99 15.26 -10.60 -1.71
CA ASP A 99 16.16 -10.41 -0.56
C ASP A 99 15.50 -9.56 0.55
N PRO A 100 15.57 -9.97 1.83
CA PRO A 100 14.90 -9.28 2.94
C PRO A 100 15.26 -7.80 3.10
N ASP A 101 16.49 -7.39 2.77
CA ASP A 101 16.89 -5.98 2.87
C ASP A 101 16.21 -5.15 1.78
N VAL A 102 16.05 -5.72 0.58
CA VAL A 102 15.30 -5.10 -0.51
C VAL A 102 13.83 -4.94 -0.13
N GLN A 103 13.23 -5.99 0.47
CA GLN A 103 11.85 -5.94 0.95
C GLN A 103 11.66 -4.81 1.97
N ARG A 104 12.53 -4.74 2.98
CA ARG A 104 12.49 -3.72 4.03
C ARG A 104 12.55 -2.32 3.43
N VAL A 105 13.55 -2.03 2.61
CA VAL A 105 13.74 -0.69 2.00
C VAL A 105 12.54 -0.29 1.14
N TRP A 106 11.98 -1.22 0.35
CA TRP A 106 10.84 -0.92 -0.50
C TRP A 106 9.56 -0.68 0.30
N ILE A 107 9.31 -1.47 1.36
CA ILE A 107 8.19 -1.29 2.27
C ILE A 107 8.29 0.07 2.97
N ASP A 108 9.45 0.38 3.56
CA ASP A 108 9.69 1.63 4.28
C ASP A 108 9.49 2.85 3.37
N HIS A 109 10.02 2.79 2.15
CA HIS A 109 9.80 3.87 1.19
C HIS A 109 8.33 4.01 0.81
N THR A 110 7.63 2.90 0.55
CA THR A 110 6.20 2.95 0.23
C THR A 110 5.43 3.61 1.35
N LEU A 111 5.65 3.19 2.60
CA LEU A 111 5.04 3.79 3.80
C LEU A 111 5.34 5.29 3.92
N SER A 112 6.57 5.73 3.62
CA SER A 112 6.95 7.15 3.65
C SER A 112 6.14 8.02 2.67
N LEU A 113 5.57 7.43 1.62
CA LEU A 113 4.75 8.13 0.63
C LEU A 113 3.27 8.24 1.02
N ARG A 114 2.83 7.59 2.10
CA ARG A 114 1.41 7.52 2.51
C ARG A 114 0.75 8.90 2.58
N ALA A 115 1.36 9.85 3.29
CA ALA A 115 0.84 11.21 3.47
C ALA A 115 0.79 12.05 2.16
N GLN A 116 1.39 11.56 1.08
CA GLN A 116 1.29 12.17 -0.24
C GLN A 116 0.21 11.52 -1.11
N ILE A 117 -0.22 10.30 -0.78
CA ILE A 117 -1.09 9.47 -1.62
C ILE A 117 -2.51 9.40 -1.04
N THR A 118 -2.66 9.29 0.28
CA THR A 118 -3.96 9.16 0.93
C THR A 118 -4.57 10.52 1.24
N GLY A 119 -5.89 10.63 1.07
CA GLY A 119 -6.66 11.83 1.43
C GLY A 119 -6.95 11.93 2.93
N ASP A 120 -6.95 10.81 3.64
CA ASP A 120 -7.17 10.79 5.09
C ASP A 120 -5.86 10.99 5.85
N VAL A 121 -5.85 12.01 6.71
CA VAL A 121 -5.02 12.02 7.91
C VAL A 121 -5.60 11.02 8.92
N GLY A 122 -5.31 9.73 8.69
CA GLY A 122 -5.39 8.69 9.71
C GLY A 122 -6.74 8.01 9.92
N SER A 123 -6.93 6.87 9.24
CA SER A 123 -7.46 5.66 9.92
C SER A 123 -6.31 4.95 10.66
N GLU A 124 -5.42 5.72 11.29
CA GLU A 124 -4.54 5.14 12.28
C GLU A 124 -5.45 4.76 13.44
N CYS A 125 -5.71 3.47 13.61
CA CYS A 125 -5.98 2.94 14.94
C CYS A 125 -4.76 3.31 15.77
N LYS A 126 -4.79 4.49 16.38
CA LYS A 126 -3.94 4.80 17.50
C LYS A 126 -4.39 3.81 18.55
N ASP A 127 -3.62 2.74 18.75
CA ASP A 127 -3.64 1.97 19.99
C ASP A 127 -3.12 2.87 21.12
N THR A 128 -3.81 3.99 21.36
CA THR A 128 -3.75 4.66 22.65
C THR A 128 -4.49 3.72 23.58
N GLY A 129 -3.74 2.92 24.33
CA GLY A 129 -4.24 2.08 25.43
C GLY A 129 -4.99 2.83 26.54
N GLU A 130 -5.42 4.08 26.28
CA GLU A 130 -6.40 4.82 27.07
C GLU A 130 -7.85 4.54 26.66
N ALA A 131 -8.14 4.23 25.39
CA ALA A 131 -9.51 3.96 24.95
C ALA A 131 -10.09 2.67 25.58
N ASP A 132 -9.22 1.74 25.96
CA ASP A 132 -9.61 0.47 26.59
C ASP A 132 -9.99 0.64 28.07
N LYS A 133 -9.43 1.65 28.75
CA LYS A 133 -9.78 1.94 30.16
C LYS A 133 -11.17 2.54 30.33
N LEU A 134 -11.70 3.21 29.30
CA LEU A 134 -13.07 3.77 29.34
C LEU A 134 -14.13 2.71 28.98
N ARG A 135 -13.74 1.66 28.22
CA ARG A 135 -14.67 0.61 27.79
C ARG A 135 -14.93 -0.45 28.86
N LEU A 136 -13.94 -0.74 29.72
CA LEU A 136 -14.11 -1.68 30.84
C LEU A 136 -14.90 -1.09 32.03
N ALA A 137 -15.11 0.22 32.09
CA ALA A 137 -15.84 0.88 33.19
C ALA A 137 -17.34 1.04 32.92
N ARG A 138 -17.84 0.64 31.74
CA ARG A 138 -19.25 0.80 31.38
C ARG A 138 -19.97 -0.52 31.58
N GLU A 139 -20.83 -0.59 32.60
CA GLU A 139 -21.74 -1.72 32.78
C GLU A 139 -22.53 -1.98 31.49
N PRO A 140 -22.81 -3.26 31.16
CA PRO A 140 -23.58 -3.59 29.97
C PRO A 140 -24.96 -2.91 30.03
N ALA A 141 -25.36 -2.29 28.93
CA ALA A 141 -26.68 -1.71 28.81
C ALA A 141 -27.75 -2.80 29.07
N PRO A 142 -28.84 -2.47 29.79
CA PRO A 142 -29.92 -3.43 30.01
C PRO A 142 -30.51 -3.87 28.67
N PRO A 143 -31.00 -5.12 28.56
CA PRO A 143 -31.50 -5.64 27.29
C PRO A 143 -32.69 -4.81 26.79
N ASP A 144 -32.69 -4.51 25.49
CA ASP A 144 -33.75 -3.75 24.85
C ASP A 144 -35.11 -4.45 25.01
N LYS A 145 -36.13 -3.67 25.36
CA LYS A 145 -37.50 -4.18 25.42
C LYS A 145 -37.94 -4.58 24.00
N PRO A 146 -38.58 -5.75 23.82
CA PRO A 146 -38.97 -6.20 22.50
C PRO A 146 -39.95 -5.21 21.85
N ILE A 147 -39.63 -4.79 20.63
CA ILE A 147 -40.50 -3.96 19.80
C ILE A 147 -41.74 -4.79 19.45
N LYS A 148 -42.92 -4.37 19.92
CA LYS A 148 -44.18 -5.00 19.54
C LYS A 148 -44.53 -4.61 18.11
N LEU A 149 -44.22 -5.49 17.14
CA LEU A 149 -44.81 -5.38 15.81
C LEU A 149 -46.30 -5.72 15.93
N GLY A 150 -47.15 -4.69 15.83
CA GLY A 150 -48.58 -4.87 15.63
C GLY A 150 -48.81 -5.57 14.30
N ARG A 151 -49.46 -6.74 14.32
CA ARG A 151 -49.86 -7.45 13.10
C ARG A 151 -50.83 -6.56 12.33
N ARG A 152 -50.55 -6.33 11.05
CA ARG A 152 -51.53 -5.96 10.04
C ARG A 152 -51.64 -7.11 9.05
#